data_AF-A0A3N5NHV0-F1
#
_entry.id   AF-A0A3N5NHV0-F1
#
_cell.length_a   1.000
_cell.length_b   1.000
_cell.length_c   1.000
_cell.angle_alpha   90.00
_cell.angle_beta   90.00
_cell.angle_gamma   90.00
#
_symmetry.space_group_name_H-M   'P 1'
#
loop_
_entity.id
_entity.type
_entity.pdbx_description
1 polymer ?
#
loop_
_entity_poly.entity_id
_entity_poly.type
_entity_poly.pdbx_seq_one_letter_code
_entity_poly.pdbx_strand_id
1 'polypeptide(L)'
;MAPKKAGMVLLTILRAAIGWHFLYEGFAKLLDPEWTAAGYLESATGTLAPVFRSLAANDSLLAAVNILNTWGLLLIGLGLFLGLFTRIAQMAGILLLLLYYLSHPPLFTEPGFFREGSYFIISKDVLEMLALVALMFFPTGKFLGLDGLLESARKLTVHRMDHGVPDTTETKTGINGIRRREMLRHLATIPFLGAVVYGAIRRTGMASVEEQNLVDSASGATARFVRQIMAGSSAEMLKDLKGKQFTDETALIRGKLPTGMLGNMETSKLILGGNLLSGYVHSRDLIYVSTLVLNYHQKDRIFRTLMLAEQSGINTLLSNPVVMPLMEEYWKEGYGKIQFISDMAGLDYSGPDGPRAMDFGAYQDLVKNAIDKGATSGYIQGETADYYIEHNEPEKLVKVMDIVRNAGLPVGIGAHKIETVKRCVELGLEH
;
A
#
# COMPACT_ATOMS: atom_id res chain seq x y z
N MET A 1 36.74 17.48 28.56
CA MET A 1 35.64 18.41 28.87
C MET A 1 34.35 17.61 28.86
N ALA A 2 33.72 17.34 30.01
CA ALA A 2 32.43 16.64 30.00
C ALA A 2 31.41 17.50 29.23
N PRO A 3 30.67 16.97 28.25
CA PRO A 3 29.65 17.73 27.54
C PRO A 3 28.68 18.33 28.56
N LYS A 4 28.41 19.63 28.46
CA LYS A 4 27.37 20.30 29.28
C LYS A 4 26.08 19.49 29.15
N LYS A 5 25.29 19.35 30.23
CA LYS A 5 24.08 18.50 30.28
C LYS A 5 23.17 18.64 29.04
N ALA A 6 23.04 19.85 28.49
CA ALA A 6 22.31 20.12 27.25
C ALA A 6 22.85 19.38 26.02
N GLY A 7 24.18 19.29 25.85
CA GLY A 7 24.80 18.54 24.75
C GLY A 7 24.56 17.04 24.83
N MET A 8 24.57 16.46 26.04
CA MET A 8 24.22 15.04 26.21
C MET A 8 22.76 14.75 25.89
N VAL A 9 21.85 15.67 26.23
CA VAL A 9 20.42 15.54 25.84
C VAL A 9 20.27 15.56 24.33
N LEU A 10 20.95 16.50 23.63
CA LEU A 10 20.89 16.59 22.17
C LEU A 10 21.43 15.33 21.50
N LEU A 11 22.54 14.78 21.99
CA LEU A 11 23.12 13.53 21.48
C LEU A 11 22.21 12.33 21.75
N THR A 12 21.49 12.30 22.87
CA THR A 12 20.47 11.28 23.12
C THR A 12 19.29 11.42 22.17
N ILE A 13 18.84 12.64 21.86
CA ILE A 13 17.77 12.87 20.87
C ILE A 13 18.23 12.38 19.50
N LEU A 14 19.46 12.71 19.08
CA LEU A 14 20.02 12.23 17.83
C LEU A 14 20.06 10.69 17.77
N ARG A 15 20.53 10.04 18.85
CA ARG A 15 20.53 8.57 18.98
C ARG A 15 19.11 8.01 18.82
N ALA A 16 18.13 8.59 19.52
CA ALA A 16 16.75 8.13 19.47
C ALA A 16 16.11 8.38 18.10
N ALA A 17 16.44 9.47 17.42
CA ALA A 17 15.96 9.77 16.07
C ALA A 17 16.50 8.77 15.04
N ILE A 18 17.79 8.44 15.10
CA ILE A 18 18.40 7.40 14.26
C ILE A 18 17.78 6.03 14.59
N GLY A 19 17.62 5.71 15.88
CA GLY A 19 16.95 4.48 16.29
C GLY A 19 15.52 4.38 15.79
N TRP A 20 14.78 5.49 15.80
CA TRP A 20 13.42 5.57 15.25
C TRP A 20 13.40 5.35 13.73
N HIS A 21 14.34 5.94 13.00
CA HIS A 21 14.45 5.76 11.56
C HIS A 21 14.62 4.27 11.19
N PHE A 22 15.58 3.58 11.81
CA PHE A 22 15.77 2.13 11.63
C PHE A 22 14.55 1.32 12.04
N LEU A 23 13.94 1.68 13.18
CA LEU A 23 12.77 0.99 13.70
C LEU A 23 11.58 1.10 12.76
N TYR A 24 11.32 2.30 12.24
CA TYR A 24 10.24 2.57 11.28
C TYR A 24 10.48 1.84 9.96
N GLU A 25 11.71 1.88 9.44
CA GLU A 25 12.09 1.14 8.23
C GLU A 25 11.93 -0.38 8.39
N GLY A 26 12.22 -0.92 9.58
CA GLY A 26 12.00 -2.33 9.91
C GLY A 26 10.50 -2.67 10.05
N PHE A 27 9.72 -1.80 10.71
CA PHE A 27 8.27 -2.00 10.84
C PHE A 27 7.57 -1.96 9.49
N ALA A 28 7.92 -1.02 8.61
CA ALA A 28 7.35 -0.93 7.27
C ALA A 28 7.54 -2.24 6.50
N LYS A 29 8.72 -2.87 6.61
CA LYS A 29 9.05 -4.14 5.97
C LYS A 29 8.40 -5.35 6.62
N LEU A 30 8.18 -5.30 7.94
CA LEU A 30 7.49 -6.36 8.66
C LEU A 30 5.98 -6.36 8.40
N LEU A 31 5.40 -5.18 8.19
CA LEU A 31 3.97 -5.00 7.96
C LEU A 31 3.55 -5.20 6.50
N ASP A 32 4.49 -5.16 5.57
CA ASP A 32 4.27 -5.45 4.15
C ASP A 32 4.60 -6.93 3.84
N PRO A 33 3.58 -7.79 3.63
CA PRO A 33 3.79 -9.22 3.36
C PRO A 33 4.48 -9.50 2.02
N GLU A 34 4.43 -8.56 1.07
CA GLU A 34 5.04 -8.69 -0.25
C GLU A 34 6.47 -8.12 -0.29
N TRP A 35 6.94 -7.53 0.80
CA TRP A 35 8.25 -6.91 0.84
C TRP A 35 9.37 -7.93 0.59
N THR A 36 10.26 -7.58 -0.34
CA THR A 36 11.45 -8.36 -0.67
C THR A 36 12.63 -7.46 -1.03
N ALA A 37 13.83 -7.89 -0.65
CA ALA A 37 15.08 -7.22 -1.03
C ALA A 37 15.51 -7.50 -2.48
N ALA A 38 14.79 -8.38 -3.22
CA ALA A 38 15.18 -8.84 -4.55
C ALA A 38 15.43 -7.67 -5.53
N GLY A 39 14.46 -6.78 -5.72
CA GLY A 39 14.60 -5.64 -6.63
C GLY A 39 15.70 -4.65 -6.23
N TYR A 40 15.96 -4.50 -4.93
CA TYR A 40 17.08 -3.71 -4.43
C TYR A 40 18.42 -4.36 -4.81
N LEU A 41 18.57 -5.66 -4.56
CA LEU A 41 19.80 -6.40 -4.83
C LEU A 41 20.09 -6.58 -6.33
N GLU A 42 19.07 -6.79 -7.15
CA GLU A 42 19.20 -6.90 -8.62
C GLU A 42 19.69 -5.58 -9.24
N SER A 43 19.20 -4.46 -8.71
CA SER A 43 19.57 -3.12 -9.16
C SER A 43 20.90 -2.62 -8.60
N ALA A 44 21.64 -3.42 -7.84
CA ALA A 44 22.94 -3.04 -7.29
C ALA A 44 23.91 -2.56 -8.39
N THR A 45 24.73 -1.56 -8.06
CA THR A 45 25.67 -0.89 -8.99
C THR A 45 27.09 -0.86 -8.41
N GLY A 46 28.07 -0.51 -9.24
CA GLY A 46 29.48 -0.46 -8.82
C GLY A 46 30.19 -1.82 -8.83
N THR A 47 31.38 -1.87 -8.22
CA THR A 47 32.31 -3.01 -8.32
C THR A 47 31.84 -4.25 -7.57
N LEU A 48 31.04 -4.09 -6.51
CA LEU A 48 30.48 -5.19 -5.72
C LEU A 48 29.10 -5.65 -6.20
N ALA A 49 28.55 -5.03 -7.26
CA ALA A 49 27.25 -5.40 -7.81
C ALA A 49 27.10 -6.91 -8.10
N PRO A 50 28.11 -7.63 -8.64
CA PRO A 50 27.97 -9.07 -8.86
C PRO A 50 27.70 -9.87 -7.58
N VAL A 51 28.26 -9.44 -6.44
CA VAL A 51 28.05 -10.10 -5.15
C VAL A 51 26.59 -9.92 -4.71
N PHE A 52 26.08 -8.69 -4.74
CA PHE A 52 24.69 -8.41 -4.34
C PHE A 52 23.67 -9.06 -5.27
N ARG A 53 23.89 -9.04 -6.58
CA ARG A 53 23.03 -9.73 -7.56
C ARG A 53 23.05 -11.25 -7.38
N SER A 54 24.18 -11.82 -6.97
CA SER A 54 24.27 -13.27 -6.67
C SER A 54 23.43 -13.68 -5.45
N LEU A 55 23.20 -12.75 -4.50
CA LEU A 55 22.31 -12.99 -3.36
C LEU A 55 20.84 -13.02 -3.79
N ALA A 56 20.46 -12.20 -4.79
CA ALA A 56 19.11 -12.21 -5.35
C ALA A 56 18.82 -13.45 -6.19
N ALA A 57 19.82 -13.95 -6.91
CA ALA A 57 19.68 -15.10 -7.81
C ALA A 57 19.49 -16.46 -7.10
N ASN A 58 19.61 -16.51 -5.77
CA ASN A 58 19.45 -17.73 -4.98
C ASN A 58 18.34 -17.56 -3.94
N ASP A 59 17.25 -18.29 -4.10
CA ASP A 59 16.04 -18.19 -3.26
C ASP A 59 16.32 -18.37 -1.76
N SER A 60 17.25 -19.26 -1.40
CA SER A 60 17.58 -19.52 0.01
C SER A 60 18.37 -18.36 0.62
N LEU A 61 19.29 -17.77 -0.14
CA LEU A 61 20.06 -16.60 0.29
C LEU A 61 19.17 -15.36 0.35
N LEU A 62 18.29 -15.18 -0.63
CA LEU A 62 17.33 -14.08 -0.66
C LEU A 62 16.38 -14.12 0.55
N ALA A 63 15.84 -15.30 0.88
CA ALA A 63 15.01 -15.48 2.07
C ALA A 63 15.77 -15.12 3.36
N ALA A 64 17.04 -15.53 3.47
CA ALA A 64 17.89 -15.16 4.60
C ALA A 64 18.13 -13.64 4.66
N VAL A 65 18.40 -12.99 3.52
CA VAL A 65 18.58 -11.53 3.45
C VAL A 65 17.30 -10.81 3.87
N ASN A 66 16.12 -11.25 3.42
CA ASN A 66 14.85 -10.63 3.79
C ASN A 66 14.65 -10.66 5.32
N ILE A 67 14.86 -11.83 5.94
CA ILE A 67 14.75 -11.99 7.40
C ILE A 67 15.78 -11.12 8.12
N LEU A 68 17.06 -11.21 7.73
CA LEU A 68 18.15 -10.49 8.39
C LEU A 68 18.00 -8.97 8.26
N ASN A 69 17.53 -8.49 7.11
CA ASN A 69 17.33 -7.07 6.87
C ASN A 69 16.18 -6.51 7.72
N THR A 70 15.02 -7.17 7.68
CA THR A 70 13.83 -6.75 8.43
C THR A 70 14.06 -6.78 9.94
N TRP A 71 14.54 -7.92 10.46
CA TRP A 71 14.80 -8.06 11.89
C TRP A 71 16.03 -7.29 12.35
N GLY A 72 17.05 -7.16 11.48
CA GLY A 72 18.22 -6.33 11.75
C GLY A 72 17.83 -4.87 12.00
N LEU A 73 17.04 -4.28 11.10
CA LEU A 73 16.53 -2.91 11.24
C LEU A 73 15.72 -2.74 12.53
N LEU A 74 14.81 -3.66 12.84
CA LEU A 74 14.00 -3.62 14.06
C LEU A 74 14.84 -3.69 15.34
N LEU A 75 15.76 -4.66 15.43
CA LEU A 75 16.57 -4.88 16.63
C LEU A 75 17.59 -3.75 16.84
N ILE A 76 18.22 -3.28 15.77
CA ILE A 76 19.13 -2.13 15.80
C ILE A 76 18.35 -0.88 16.22
N GLY A 77 17.20 -0.64 15.60
CA GLY A 77 16.32 0.49 15.90
C GLY A 77 15.86 0.48 17.36
N LEU A 78 15.40 -0.66 17.89
CA LEU A 78 15.01 -0.80 19.29
C LEU A 78 16.18 -0.53 20.25
N GLY A 79 17.35 -1.12 19.99
CA GLY A 79 18.56 -0.92 20.80
C GLY A 79 18.98 0.55 20.83
N LEU A 80 19.00 1.19 19.66
CA LEU A 80 19.31 2.61 19.51
C LEU A 80 18.21 3.53 20.00
N PHE A 81 16.95 3.14 20.06
CA PHE A 81 15.88 3.99 20.58
C PHE A 81 15.83 3.92 22.11
N LEU A 82 15.75 2.71 22.66
CA LEU A 82 15.68 2.46 24.10
C LEU A 82 17.01 2.74 24.82
N GLY A 83 18.13 2.70 24.09
CA GLY A 83 19.46 2.87 24.65
C GLY A 83 19.87 1.62 25.41
N LEU A 84 19.59 0.46 24.80
CA LEU A 84 19.91 -0.87 25.29
C LEU A 84 20.96 -1.49 24.37
N PHE A 85 22.06 -1.96 24.94
CA PHE A 85 23.24 -2.45 24.22
C PHE A 85 23.73 -1.43 23.17
N THR A 86 23.75 -0.15 23.55
CA THR A 86 23.85 0.98 22.61
C THR A 86 25.07 0.87 21.68
N ARG A 87 26.23 0.43 22.18
CA ARG A 87 27.44 0.26 21.37
C ARG A 87 27.31 -0.85 20.31
N ILE A 88 26.66 -1.95 20.67
CA ILE A 88 26.43 -3.08 19.75
C ILE A 88 25.45 -2.62 18.67
N ALA A 89 24.37 -1.93 19.06
CA ALA A 89 23.38 -1.40 18.13
C ALA A 89 23.99 -0.35 17.18
N GLN A 90 24.86 0.54 17.68
CA GLN A 90 25.61 1.50 16.85
C GLN A 90 26.51 0.81 15.84
N MET A 91 27.31 -0.18 16.26
CA MET A 91 28.19 -0.92 15.35
C MET A 91 27.41 -1.71 14.30
N ALA A 92 26.34 -2.37 14.70
CA ALA A 92 25.47 -3.11 13.78
C ALA A 92 24.78 -2.17 12.78
N GLY A 93 24.31 -0.99 13.22
CA GLY A 93 23.75 0.04 12.35
C GLY A 93 24.75 0.58 11.34
N ILE A 94 25.99 0.85 11.76
CA ILE A 94 27.07 1.28 10.85
C ILE A 94 27.36 0.19 9.80
N LEU A 95 27.46 -1.08 10.22
CA LEU A 95 27.70 -2.18 9.30
C LEU A 95 26.58 -2.33 8.28
N LEU A 96 25.32 -2.22 8.71
CA LEU A 96 24.16 -2.33 7.82
C LEU A 96 24.11 -1.19 6.80
N LEU A 97 24.31 0.06 7.24
CA LEU A 97 24.37 1.22 6.34
C LEU A 97 25.55 1.13 5.37
N LEU A 98 26.68 0.58 5.81
CA LEU A 98 27.82 0.33 4.94
C LEU A 98 27.46 -0.67 3.83
N LEU A 99 26.71 -1.72 4.14
CA LEU A 99 26.22 -2.67 3.13
C LEU A 99 25.29 -1.99 2.12
N TYR A 100 24.38 -1.11 2.56
CA TYR A 100 23.52 -0.34 1.65
C TYR A 100 24.33 0.59 0.75
N TYR A 101 25.29 1.31 1.32
CA TYR A 101 26.18 2.21 0.59
C TYR A 101 27.03 1.46 -0.45
N LEU A 102 27.52 0.25 -0.12
CA LEU A 102 28.30 -0.58 -1.03
C LEU A 102 27.47 -1.22 -2.14
N SER A 103 26.17 -1.45 -1.90
CA SER A 103 25.23 -1.96 -2.92
C SER A 103 24.90 -0.91 -3.97
N HIS A 104 24.75 0.35 -3.56
CA HIS A 104 24.45 1.47 -4.45
C HIS A 104 25.38 2.65 -4.17
N PRO A 105 26.65 2.58 -4.57
CA PRO A 105 27.62 3.64 -4.36
C PRO A 105 27.30 4.87 -5.22
N PRO A 106 27.28 6.10 -4.66
CA PRO A 106 26.80 7.27 -5.39
C PRO A 106 27.51 7.64 -6.68
N LEU A 107 28.76 7.23 -6.82
CA LEU A 107 29.56 7.44 -8.00
C LEU A 107 29.03 6.67 -9.23
N PHE A 108 28.30 5.57 -9.04
CA PHE A 108 27.90 4.64 -10.10
C PHE A 108 26.38 4.48 -10.25
N THR A 109 25.58 5.26 -9.52
CA THR A 109 24.11 5.16 -9.51
C THR A 109 23.48 6.43 -10.08
N GLU A 110 22.67 6.29 -11.14
CA GLU A 110 21.91 7.39 -11.73
C GLU A 110 20.81 7.93 -10.77
N PRO A 111 20.51 9.24 -10.78
CA PRO A 111 19.43 9.81 -9.96
C PRO A 111 18.05 9.25 -10.35
N GLY A 112 17.21 8.91 -9.37
CA GLY A 112 15.76 8.77 -9.58
C GLY A 112 15.14 7.38 -9.44
N PHE A 113 15.89 6.29 -9.28
CA PHE A 113 15.29 4.94 -9.17
C PHE A 113 15.15 4.42 -7.72
N PHE A 114 16.07 4.78 -6.81
CA PHE A 114 16.00 4.45 -5.37
C PHE A 114 16.56 5.56 -4.47
N ARG A 115 16.79 6.75 -5.04
CA ARG A 115 17.45 7.86 -4.37
C ARG A 115 16.68 9.14 -4.52
N GLU A 116 16.43 9.76 -3.38
CA GLU A 116 15.91 11.11 -3.29
C GLU A 116 17.08 12.11 -3.37
N GLY A 117 17.38 12.63 -4.56
CA GLY A 117 18.40 13.67 -4.79
C GLY A 117 19.65 13.23 -5.56
N SER A 118 20.54 14.18 -5.85
CA SER A 118 21.83 13.97 -6.53
C SER A 118 22.96 14.01 -5.50
N TYR A 119 23.61 12.87 -5.25
CA TYR A 119 24.73 12.72 -4.32
C TYR A 119 25.96 12.22 -5.06
N PHE A 120 27.14 12.82 -4.83
CA PHE A 120 28.38 12.39 -5.48
C PHE A 120 29.17 11.35 -4.67
N ILE A 121 29.43 11.61 -3.39
CA ILE A 121 30.16 10.70 -2.48
C ILE A 121 29.41 10.57 -1.15
N ILE A 122 28.93 11.70 -0.62
CA ILE A 122 28.25 11.73 0.68
C ILE A 122 26.76 11.49 0.45
N SER A 123 26.29 10.27 0.72
CA SER A 123 24.85 9.94 0.77
C SER A 123 24.27 10.16 2.18
N LYS A 124 22.95 10.06 2.30
CA LYS A 124 22.25 10.04 3.60
C LYS A 124 22.79 8.93 4.51
N ASP A 125 23.07 7.74 3.95
CA ASP A 125 23.62 6.61 4.71
C ASP A 125 25.00 6.94 5.30
N VAL A 126 25.86 7.62 4.52
CA VAL A 126 27.17 8.06 5.00
C VAL A 126 27.03 9.08 6.13
N LEU A 127 26.11 10.04 5.99
CA LEU A 127 25.86 11.03 7.03
C LEU A 127 25.36 10.38 8.33
N GLU A 128 24.46 9.39 8.21
CA GLU A 128 23.92 8.65 9.35
C GLU A 128 24.97 7.74 10.00
N MET A 129 25.84 7.11 9.20
CA MET A 129 27.02 6.38 9.71
C MET A 129 27.96 7.31 10.49
N LEU A 130 28.29 8.49 9.97
CA LEU A 130 29.14 9.46 10.66
C LEU A 130 28.50 9.93 11.98
N ALA A 131 27.18 10.11 12.00
CA ALA A 131 26.43 10.42 13.21
C ALA A 131 26.52 9.29 14.24
N LEU A 132 26.35 8.03 13.83
CA LEU A 132 26.51 6.85 14.70
C LEU A 132 27.94 6.74 15.25
N VAL A 133 28.96 6.95 14.41
CA VAL A 133 30.37 6.99 14.83
C VAL A 133 30.61 8.09 15.86
N ALA A 134 30.10 9.30 15.62
CA ALA A 134 30.20 10.39 16.58
C ALA A 134 29.54 10.02 17.92
N LEU A 135 28.36 9.39 17.89
CA LEU A 135 27.65 8.93 19.07
C LEU A 135 28.37 7.82 19.85
N MET A 136 29.28 7.05 19.24
CA MET A 136 30.07 6.03 19.95
C MET A 136 31.04 6.64 20.96
N PHE A 137 31.49 7.89 20.74
CA PHE A 137 32.38 8.60 21.65
C PHE A 137 31.66 9.18 22.88
N PHE A 138 30.33 9.16 22.90
CA PHE A 138 29.52 9.70 23.99
C PHE A 138 28.66 8.61 24.64
N PRO A 139 28.65 8.49 25.99
CA PRO A 139 27.89 7.45 26.70
C PRO A 139 26.40 7.79 26.80
N THR A 140 25.73 8.00 25.66
CA THR A 140 24.32 8.42 25.56
C THR A 140 23.35 7.38 26.15
N GLY A 141 23.63 6.09 25.97
CA GLY A 141 22.86 4.99 26.56
C GLY A 141 22.95 4.92 28.10
N LYS A 142 24.12 5.27 28.67
CA LYS A 142 24.30 5.33 30.14
C LYS A 142 23.66 6.57 30.75
N PHE A 143 23.54 7.66 29.99
CA PHE A 143 22.99 8.92 30.46
C PHE A 143 21.45 8.93 30.45
N LEU A 144 20.84 8.58 29.32
CA LEU A 144 19.39 8.55 29.11
C LEU A 144 19.03 7.34 28.21
N GLY A 145 19.17 6.15 28.77
CA GLY A 145 18.84 4.86 28.14
C GLY A 145 18.78 3.73 29.16
N LEU A 146 18.31 2.56 28.72
CA LEU A 146 18.18 1.37 29.57
C LEU A 146 19.55 0.81 30.04
N ASP A 147 20.64 1.07 29.32
CA ASP A 147 22.00 0.68 29.72
C ASP A 147 22.38 1.25 31.09
N GLY A 148 21.95 2.48 31.41
CA GLY A 148 22.18 3.09 32.73
C GLY A 148 21.40 2.41 33.87
N LEU A 149 20.19 1.91 33.58
CA LEU A 149 19.38 1.15 34.56
C LEU A 149 19.99 -0.22 34.83
N LEU A 150 20.45 -0.93 33.81
CA LEU A 150 21.14 -2.22 33.95
C LEU A 150 22.43 -2.09 34.77
N GLU A 151 23.21 -1.02 34.56
CA GLU A 151 24.42 -0.78 35.34
C GLU A 151 24.10 -0.44 36.81
N SER A 152 23.04 0.34 37.05
CA SER A 152 22.57 0.68 38.40
C SER A 152 22.02 -0.53 39.16
N ALA A 153 21.27 -1.39 38.47
CA ALA A 153 20.74 -2.65 39.02
C ALA A 153 21.87 -3.65 39.34
N ARG A 154 22.88 -3.80 38.47
CA ARG A 154 24.06 -4.65 38.73
C ARG A 154 24.89 -4.17 39.92
N LYS A 155 25.08 -2.86 40.09
CA LYS A 155 25.81 -2.31 41.26
C LYS A 155 25.10 -2.56 42.59
N LEU A 156 23.76 -2.60 42.59
CA LEU A 156 22.96 -2.93 43.78
C LEU A 156 23.10 -4.40 44.21
N THR A 157 23.28 -5.32 43.26
CA THR A 157 23.47 -6.75 43.58
C THR A 157 24.85 -7.05 44.14
N VAL A 158 25.87 -6.30 43.72
CA VAL A 158 27.27 -6.47 44.18
C VAL A 158 27.49 -5.88 45.57
N HIS A 159 26.76 -4.83 45.98
CA HIS A 159 26.93 -4.21 47.30
C HIS A 159 26.29 -5.00 48.46
N ARG A 160 25.87 -6.25 48.24
CA ARG A 160 25.20 -7.10 49.25
C ARG A 160 26.08 -8.23 49.81
N MET A 161 27.36 -8.23 49.51
CA MET A 161 28.35 -9.15 50.08
C MET A 161 29.59 -8.37 50.53
N ASP A 162 29.53 -7.79 51.73
CA ASP A 162 30.74 -7.61 52.54
C ASP A 162 30.37 -7.76 54.03
N HIS A 163 31.22 -8.44 54.78
CA HIS A 163 30.95 -8.92 56.13
C HIS A 163 31.27 -7.85 57.19
N GLY A 164 30.28 -7.55 58.05
CA GLY A 164 30.45 -7.33 59.49
C GLY A 164 31.16 -6.08 60.01
N VAL A 165 30.42 -4.97 60.17
CA VAL A 165 30.53 -4.00 61.28
C VAL A 165 29.14 -3.33 61.46
N PRO A 166 28.58 -3.19 62.69
CA PRO A 166 27.37 -2.40 62.88
C PRO A 166 27.74 -0.92 62.99
N ASP A 167 27.59 -0.16 61.92
CA ASP A 167 27.76 1.29 61.98
C ASP A 167 26.42 1.94 62.36
N THR A 168 26.38 2.44 63.59
CA THR A 168 25.33 3.31 64.11
C THR A 168 25.52 4.70 63.54
N THR A 169 24.66 5.16 62.63
CA THR A 169 24.24 6.57 62.56
C THR A 169 23.11 6.77 61.56
N GLU A 170 22.14 7.56 61.99
CA GLU A 170 20.97 7.97 61.25
C GLU A 170 21.32 8.75 59.98
N THR A 171 20.92 8.23 58.81
CA THR A 171 20.62 9.05 57.62
C THR A 171 19.59 8.33 56.76
N LYS A 172 18.37 8.17 57.29
CA LYS A 172 17.18 7.85 56.49
C LYS A 172 16.60 9.12 55.86
N THR A 173 17.39 9.84 55.08
CA THR A 173 16.91 11.00 54.31
C THR A 173 17.25 10.82 52.83
N GLY A 174 16.21 10.69 52.00
CA GLY A 174 16.28 10.97 50.56
C GLY A 174 16.47 9.80 49.58
N ILE A 175 16.73 8.56 50.00
CA ILE A 175 17.08 7.46 49.07
C ILE A 175 15.93 7.11 48.10
N ASN A 176 14.67 7.16 48.55
CA ASN A 176 13.51 6.83 47.71
C ASN A 176 13.12 7.95 46.73
N GLY A 177 13.39 9.22 47.06
CA GLY A 177 13.04 10.37 46.22
C GLY A 177 13.99 10.56 45.03
N ILE A 178 15.29 10.30 45.25
CA ILE A 178 16.32 10.35 44.20
C ILE A 178 16.15 9.16 43.24
N ARG A 179 15.85 7.96 43.77
CA ARG A 179 15.57 6.74 42.96
C ARG A 179 14.39 6.88 41.99
N ARG A 180 13.27 7.46 42.41
CA ARG A 180 12.11 7.67 41.52
C ARG A 180 12.44 8.64 40.39
N ARG A 181 13.15 9.74 40.67
CA ARG A 181 13.55 10.74 39.65
C ARG A 181 14.56 10.18 38.66
N GLU A 182 15.47 9.32 39.12
CA GLU A 182 16.47 8.65 38.28
C GLU A 182 15.82 7.59 37.39
N MET A 183 14.94 6.73 37.94
CA MET A 183 14.12 5.81 37.14
C MET A 183 13.25 6.53 36.10
N LEU A 184 12.58 7.62 36.47
CA LEU A 184 11.77 8.41 35.56
C LEU A 184 12.58 9.03 34.41
N ARG A 185 13.86 9.39 34.64
CA ARG A 185 14.75 9.88 33.58
C ARG A 185 15.09 8.79 32.56
N HIS A 186 15.36 7.57 32.99
CA HIS A 186 15.66 6.46 32.09
C HIS A 186 14.40 5.87 31.41
N LEU A 187 13.23 6.00 32.03
CA LEU A 187 11.95 5.57 31.47
C LEU A 187 11.25 6.64 30.64
N ALA A 188 11.77 7.87 30.56
CA ALA A 188 11.17 8.96 29.78
C ALA A 188 11.00 8.63 28.29
N THR A 189 11.78 7.69 27.77
CA THR A 189 11.68 7.18 26.40
C THR A 189 10.47 6.26 26.18
N ILE A 190 9.90 5.65 27.23
CA ILE A 190 8.79 4.69 27.13
C ILE A 190 7.43 5.38 26.88
N PRO A 191 7.04 6.46 27.60
CA PRO A 191 5.85 7.23 27.26
C PRO A 191 5.95 7.89 25.89
N PHE A 192 7.14 8.31 25.48
CA PHE A 192 7.38 8.84 24.14
C PHE A 192 7.24 7.74 23.08
N LEU A 193 7.80 6.54 23.31
CA LEU A 193 7.56 5.37 22.45
C LEU A 193 6.06 5.04 22.38
N GLY A 194 5.34 5.04 23.50
CA GLY A 194 3.91 4.79 23.54
C GLY A 194 3.11 5.85 22.77
N ALA A 195 3.41 7.14 22.95
CA ALA A 195 2.76 8.24 22.24
C ALA A 195 3.10 8.27 20.75
N VAL A 196 4.31 7.84 20.37
CA VAL A 196 4.76 7.78 18.98
C VAL A 196 4.30 6.51 18.30
N VAL A 197 4.22 5.36 18.97
CA VAL A 197 3.56 4.14 18.48
C VAL A 197 2.06 4.41 18.33
N TYR A 198 1.43 5.08 19.29
CA TYR A 198 0.04 5.55 19.16
C TYR A 198 -0.10 6.53 17.99
N GLY A 199 0.83 7.48 17.84
CA GLY A 199 0.86 8.43 16.74
C GLY A 199 1.13 7.77 15.38
N ALA A 200 1.98 6.75 15.32
CA ALA A 200 2.23 5.92 14.14
C ALA A 200 0.96 5.15 13.82
N ILE A 201 0.38 4.38 14.74
CA ILE A 201 -0.91 3.69 14.57
C ILE A 201 -2.03 4.65 14.13
N ARG A 202 -2.02 5.90 14.59
CA ARG A 202 -3.02 6.92 14.21
C ARG A 202 -2.73 7.59 12.87
N ARG A 203 -1.46 7.65 12.43
CA ARG A 203 -0.99 8.29 11.18
C ARG A 203 -0.89 7.29 10.04
N THR A 204 -0.35 6.10 10.30
CA THR A 204 -0.69 4.84 9.61
C THR A 204 -2.07 4.40 10.06
N GLY A 205 -3.03 5.33 10.10
CA GLY A 205 -4.40 5.00 10.46
C GLY A 205 -4.77 3.67 9.81
N MET A 206 -5.74 3.00 10.39
CA MET A 206 -6.60 2.15 9.57
C MET A 206 -7.32 3.02 8.51
N ALA A 207 -6.60 3.88 7.76
CA ALA A 207 -6.83 4.19 6.38
C ALA A 207 -6.83 2.82 5.72
N SER A 208 -8.02 2.26 5.69
CA SER A 208 -8.30 1.11 4.88
C SER A 208 -7.73 1.43 3.50
N VAL A 209 -7.07 0.46 2.88
CA VAL A 209 -6.78 0.54 1.44
C VAL A 209 -8.05 0.94 0.68
N GLU A 210 -9.23 0.64 1.24
CA GLU A 210 -10.56 1.12 0.83
C GLU A 210 -10.76 2.63 0.91
N GLU A 211 -10.32 3.37 1.93
CA GLU A 211 -10.47 4.83 1.97
C GLU A 211 -9.56 5.48 0.92
N GLN A 212 -8.36 4.92 0.67
CA GLN A 212 -7.50 5.34 -0.45
C GLN A 212 -7.99 4.86 -1.83
N ASN A 213 -8.79 3.78 -1.90
CA ASN A 213 -9.39 3.27 -3.15
C ASN A 213 -10.78 3.88 -3.46
N LEU A 214 -11.54 4.29 -2.44
CA LEU A 214 -12.79 5.03 -2.55
C LEU A 214 -12.49 6.48 -2.94
N VAL A 215 -11.40 7.02 -2.41
CA VAL A 215 -10.89 8.37 -2.70
C VAL A 215 -10.11 8.38 -4.02
N ASP A 216 -10.17 7.38 -4.90
CA ASP A 216 -9.40 7.50 -6.17
C ASP A 216 -10.07 6.81 -7.36
N SER A 217 -11.17 7.38 -7.86
CA SER A 217 -11.81 6.97 -9.12
C SER A 217 -11.01 7.29 -10.37
N ALA A 218 -9.95 8.10 -10.26
CA ALA A 218 -9.25 8.61 -11.43
C ALA A 218 -7.72 8.47 -11.40
N SER A 219 -7.08 8.07 -10.29
CA SER A 219 -5.62 8.04 -10.21
C SER A 219 -5.05 6.68 -9.77
N GLY A 220 -3.98 6.26 -10.45
CA GLY A 220 -2.93 5.34 -9.97
C GLY A 220 -3.33 3.94 -9.48
N ALA A 221 -4.07 3.84 -8.38
CA ALA A 221 -4.32 2.62 -7.61
C ALA A 221 -5.12 1.56 -8.37
N THR A 222 -6.26 1.92 -8.98
CA THR A 222 -7.09 0.97 -9.74
C THR A 222 -6.41 0.55 -11.06
N ALA A 223 -5.65 1.47 -11.68
CA ALA A 223 -4.81 1.11 -12.83
C ALA A 223 -3.64 0.19 -12.44
N ARG A 224 -3.04 0.41 -11.26
CA ARG A 224 -2.05 -0.51 -10.67
C ARG A 224 -2.67 -1.88 -10.37
N PHE A 225 -3.90 -1.92 -9.86
CA PHE A 225 -4.65 -3.14 -9.61
C PHE A 225 -4.83 -3.97 -10.89
N VAL A 226 -5.36 -3.37 -11.95
CA VAL A 226 -5.53 -4.07 -13.23
C VAL A 226 -4.17 -4.49 -13.79
N ARG A 227 -3.11 -3.67 -13.66
CA ARG A 227 -1.75 -4.07 -14.06
C ARG A 227 -1.21 -5.27 -13.27
N GLN A 228 -1.47 -5.33 -11.96
CA GLN A 228 -1.05 -6.45 -11.10
C GLN A 228 -1.76 -7.74 -11.50
N ILE A 229 -3.07 -7.69 -11.75
CA ILE A 229 -3.84 -8.82 -12.28
C ILE A 229 -3.28 -9.27 -13.62
N MET A 230 -3.01 -8.33 -14.52
CA MET A 230 -2.47 -8.62 -15.85
C MET A 230 -1.08 -9.28 -15.80
N ALA A 231 -0.29 -8.97 -14.76
CA ALA A 231 1.01 -9.59 -14.48
C ALA A 231 0.92 -10.91 -13.71
N GLY A 232 -0.23 -11.22 -13.09
CA GLY A 232 -0.37 -12.22 -12.02
C GLY A 232 -0.69 -13.66 -12.41
N SER A 233 -0.65 -14.04 -13.68
CA SER A 233 -0.94 -15.43 -14.11
C SER A 233 0.17 -16.00 -15.00
N SER A 234 0.54 -17.25 -14.77
CA SER A 234 1.51 -17.95 -15.64
C SER A 234 0.93 -18.19 -17.03
N ALA A 235 1.79 -18.13 -18.05
CA ALA A 235 1.38 -18.34 -19.45
C ALA A 235 0.76 -19.73 -19.66
N GLU A 236 1.18 -20.72 -18.87
CA GLU A 236 0.66 -22.08 -18.91
C GLU A 236 -0.80 -22.17 -18.46
N MET A 237 -1.19 -21.48 -17.38
CA MET A 237 -2.57 -21.49 -16.86
C MET A 237 -3.54 -20.83 -17.86
N LEU A 238 -3.11 -19.74 -18.49
CA LEU A 238 -3.88 -19.06 -19.52
C LEU A 238 -4.03 -19.91 -20.79
N LYS A 239 -3.03 -20.73 -21.12
CA LYS A 239 -3.09 -21.65 -22.25
C LYS A 239 -4.05 -22.81 -22.00
N ASP A 240 -4.11 -23.35 -20.78
CA ASP A 240 -5.06 -24.41 -20.40
C ASP A 240 -6.53 -23.92 -20.43
N LEU A 241 -6.75 -22.64 -20.12
CA LEU A 241 -8.09 -22.05 -20.15
C LEU A 241 -8.63 -21.87 -21.56
N LYS A 242 -7.79 -21.60 -22.56
CA LYS A 242 -8.24 -21.22 -23.90
C LYS A 242 -9.00 -22.38 -24.56
N GLY A 243 -10.28 -22.14 -24.86
CA GLY A 243 -11.18 -23.15 -25.44
C GLY A 243 -11.74 -24.18 -24.46
N LYS A 244 -11.42 -24.08 -23.15
CA LYS A 244 -11.91 -24.99 -22.11
C LYS A 244 -13.42 -24.94 -21.99
N GLN A 245 -14.04 -26.12 -21.92
CA GLN A 245 -15.47 -26.28 -21.66
C GLN A 245 -15.67 -26.68 -20.19
N PHE A 246 -16.49 -25.93 -19.46
CA PHE A 246 -16.82 -26.16 -18.05
C PHE A 246 -18.07 -27.04 -17.95
N THR A 247 -18.01 -28.23 -18.54
CA THR A 247 -19.18 -29.12 -18.67
C THR A 247 -19.71 -29.58 -17.32
N ASP A 248 -18.84 -29.84 -16.35
CA ASP A 248 -19.25 -30.31 -15.02
C ASP A 248 -19.99 -29.20 -14.26
N GLU A 249 -19.49 -27.97 -14.33
CA GLU A 249 -20.13 -26.80 -13.72
C GLU A 249 -21.45 -26.44 -14.42
N THR A 250 -21.47 -26.46 -15.76
CA THR A 250 -22.65 -26.06 -16.56
C THR A 250 -23.73 -27.13 -16.64
N ALA A 251 -23.41 -28.42 -16.41
CA ALA A 251 -24.38 -29.52 -16.39
C ALA A 251 -25.46 -29.36 -15.30
N LEU A 252 -25.19 -28.56 -14.27
CA LEU A 252 -26.15 -28.26 -13.21
C LEU A 252 -27.27 -27.31 -13.66
N ILE A 253 -27.07 -26.59 -14.77
CA ILE A 253 -28.00 -25.59 -15.29
C ILE A 253 -29.12 -26.29 -16.04
N ARG A 254 -30.37 -25.96 -15.69
CA ARG A 254 -31.57 -26.49 -16.36
C ARG A 254 -32.23 -25.39 -17.18
N GLY A 255 -32.41 -25.66 -18.48
CA GLY A 255 -33.04 -24.73 -19.41
C GLY A 255 -32.08 -23.70 -19.99
N LYS A 256 -32.61 -22.74 -20.75
CA LYS A 256 -31.86 -21.65 -21.38
C LYS A 256 -32.13 -20.35 -20.63
N LEU A 257 -31.09 -19.59 -20.31
CA LEU A 257 -31.24 -18.26 -19.72
C LEU A 257 -32.02 -17.35 -20.66
N PRO A 258 -33.14 -16.72 -20.23
CA PRO A 258 -33.89 -15.81 -21.07
C PRO A 258 -33.08 -14.57 -21.45
N THR A 259 -33.35 -14.04 -22.64
CA THR A 259 -32.78 -12.78 -23.12
C THR A 259 -33.83 -11.67 -23.13
N GLY A 260 -33.38 -10.43 -23.28
CA GLY A 260 -34.17 -9.21 -23.42
C GLY A 260 -33.38 -8.16 -24.18
N MET A 261 -34.02 -7.03 -24.53
CA MET A 261 -33.38 -5.94 -25.26
C MET A 261 -33.10 -4.77 -24.32
N LEU A 262 -31.87 -4.24 -24.37
CA LEU A 262 -31.51 -2.92 -23.84
C LEU A 262 -31.19 -2.00 -25.01
N GLY A 263 -32.16 -1.15 -25.38
CA GLY A 263 -32.11 -0.43 -26.65
C GLY A 263 -32.09 -1.42 -27.83
N ASN A 264 -31.02 -1.38 -28.62
CA ASN A 264 -30.78 -2.30 -29.74
C ASN A 264 -29.86 -3.49 -29.39
N MET A 265 -29.43 -3.63 -28.13
CA MET A 265 -28.52 -4.68 -27.66
C MET A 265 -29.31 -5.83 -27.02
N GLU A 266 -29.13 -7.07 -27.51
CA GLU A 266 -29.70 -8.27 -26.87
C GLU A 266 -28.84 -8.71 -25.68
N THR A 267 -29.43 -8.71 -24.48
CA THR A 267 -28.75 -9.11 -23.24
C THR A 267 -29.44 -10.30 -22.60
N SER A 268 -28.68 -11.12 -21.88
CA SER A 268 -29.23 -12.05 -20.91
C SER A 268 -29.98 -11.28 -19.83
N LYS A 269 -31.08 -11.84 -19.31
CA LYS A 269 -31.83 -11.23 -18.18
C LYS A 269 -31.03 -11.18 -16.88
N LEU A 270 -29.92 -11.91 -16.81
CA LEU A 270 -28.90 -11.78 -15.78
C LEU A 270 -27.66 -11.14 -16.41
N ILE A 271 -27.20 -10.02 -15.85
CA ILE A 271 -25.97 -9.32 -16.26
C ILE A 271 -24.93 -9.57 -15.17
N LEU A 272 -23.71 -9.93 -15.59
CA LEU A 272 -22.60 -10.14 -14.66
C LEU A 272 -22.12 -8.78 -14.12
N GLY A 273 -21.94 -8.66 -12.81
CA GLY A 273 -21.36 -7.47 -12.19
C GLY A 273 -19.84 -7.54 -12.11
N GLY A 274 -19.16 -6.42 -12.33
CA GLY A 274 -17.70 -6.34 -12.47
C GLY A 274 -16.95 -5.69 -11.31
N ASN A 275 -17.59 -5.37 -10.18
CA ASN A 275 -16.92 -4.71 -9.05
C ASN A 275 -15.71 -5.50 -8.53
N LEU A 276 -15.85 -6.83 -8.40
CA LEU A 276 -14.73 -7.71 -8.00
C LEU A 276 -13.64 -7.81 -9.07
N LEU A 277 -13.97 -7.56 -10.34
CA LEU A 277 -13.01 -7.54 -11.45
C LEU A 277 -12.23 -6.22 -11.52
N SER A 278 -12.80 -5.16 -10.95
CA SER A 278 -12.23 -3.80 -10.91
C SER A 278 -11.62 -3.44 -9.55
N GLY A 279 -11.69 -4.34 -8.57
CA GLY A 279 -11.05 -4.19 -7.26
C GLY A 279 -11.90 -3.41 -6.25
N TYR A 280 -13.12 -3.03 -6.61
CA TYR A 280 -14.07 -2.37 -5.74
C TYR A 280 -14.78 -3.42 -4.87
N VAL A 281 -14.40 -3.48 -3.59
CA VAL A 281 -15.04 -4.35 -2.60
C VAL A 281 -15.61 -3.47 -1.49
N HIS A 282 -16.93 -3.42 -1.37
CA HIS A 282 -17.62 -2.64 -0.32
C HIS A 282 -17.54 -3.36 1.03
N SER A 283 -16.35 -3.39 1.62
CA SER A 283 -16.04 -4.20 2.80
C SER A 283 -15.97 -3.38 4.08
N ARG A 284 -16.97 -2.52 4.34
CA ARG A 284 -17.17 -1.73 5.59
C ARG A 284 -15.95 -1.68 6.53
N ASP A 285 -15.81 -2.68 7.41
CA ASP A 285 -14.82 -2.71 8.51
C ASP A 285 -13.71 -3.78 8.31
N LEU A 286 -13.69 -4.52 7.20
CA LEU A 286 -12.82 -5.70 7.02
C LEU A 286 -11.62 -5.39 6.11
N ILE A 287 -10.56 -4.87 6.72
CA ILE A 287 -9.34 -4.39 6.04
C ILE A 287 -8.64 -5.48 5.18
N TYR A 288 -8.79 -6.76 5.51
CA TYR A 288 -8.16 -7.86 4.77
C TYR A 288 -8.92 -8.29 3.51
N VAL A 289 -10.18 -7.86 3.34
CA VAL A 289 -11.03 -8.36 2.25
C VAL A 289 -10.51 -7.91 0.89
N SER A 290 -10.03 -6.67 0.77
CA SER A 290 -9.42 -6.19 -0.47
C SER A 290 -8.18 -7.02 -0.82
N THR A 291 -7.30 -7.31 0.14
CA THR A 291 -6.11 -8.18 -0.06
C THR A 291 -6.48 -9.61 -0.42
N LEU A 292 -7.56 -10.15 0.15
CA LEU A 292 -8.04 -11.48 -0.20
C LEU A 292 -8.60 -11.51 -1.64
N VAL A 293 -9.39 -10.50 -2.00
CA VAL A 293 -9.92 -10.34 -3.37
C VAL A 293 -8.78 -10.16 -4.37
N LEU A 294 -7.74 -9.38 -4.02
CA LEU A 294 -6.51 -9.20 -4.80
C LEU A 294 -5.80 -10.52 -5.08
N ASN A 295 -5.58 -11.33 -4.04
CA ASN A 295 -4.88 -12.60 -4.20
C ASN A 295 -5.72 -13.65 -4.93
N TYR A 296 -7.05 -13.59 -4.81
CA TYR A 296 -7.95 -14.55 -5.44
C TYR A 296 -8.26 -14.22 -6.91
N HIS A 297 -8.48 -12.94 -7.25
CA HIS A 297 -8.91 -12.51 -8.58
C HIS A 297 -7.70 -12.26 -9.50
N GLN A 298 -6.94 -13.31 -9.76
CA GLN A 298 -5.89 -13.31 -10.79
C GLN A 298 -6.51 -13.41 -12.19
N LYS A 299 -5.74 -13.06 -13.23
CA LYS A 299 -6.23 -13.01 -14.63
C LYS A 299 -6.87 -14.33 -15.08
N ASP A 300 -6.25 -15.47 -14.76
CA ASP A 300 -6.79 -16.80 -15.06
C ASP A 300 -8.16 -17.05 -14.40
N ARG A 301 -8.36 -16.59 -13.16
CA ARG A 301 -9.64 -16.72 -12.44
C ARG A 301 -10.71 -15.82 -13.02
N ILE A 302 -10.35 -14.61 -13.43
CA ILE A 302 -11.27 -13.70 -14.11
C ILE A 302 -11.70 -14.29 -15.44
N PHE A 303 -10.76 -14.72 -16.28
CA PHE A 303 -11.08 -15.33 -17.58
C PHE A 303 -11.92 -16.59 -17.42
N ARG A 304 -11.59 -17.46 -16.46
CA ARG A 304 -12.43 -18.61 -16.10
C ARG A 304 -13.86 -18.20 -15.76
N THR A 305 -14.03 -17.14 -14.96
CA THR A 305 -15.36 -16.65 -14.55
C THR A 305 -16.15 -16.14 -15.74
N LEU A 306 -15.52 -15.35 -16.62
CA LEU A 306 -16.16 -14.83 -17.84
C LEU A 306 -16.57 -15.96 -18.78
N MET A 307 -15.67 -16.92 -19.02
CA MET A 307 -15.95 -18.07 -19.89
C MET A 307 -17.06 -18.95 -19.31
N LEU A 308 -17.05 -19.19 -18.00
CA LEU A 308 -18.10 -19.94 -17.32
C LEU A 308 -19.45 -19.22 -17.41
N ALA A 309 -19.46 -17.89 -17.24
CA ALA A 309 -20.67 -17.07 -17.39
C ALA A 309 -21.23 -17.17 -18.81
N GLU A 310 -20.38 -17.06 -19.84
CA GLU A 310 -20.78 -17.22 -21.24
C GLU A 310 -21.33 -18.61 -21.55
N GLN A 311 -20.66 -19.66 -21.08
CA GLN A 311 -21.12 -21.04 -21.24
C GLN A 311 -22.42 -21.32 -20.45
N SER A 312 -22.69 -20.55 -19.40
CA SER A 312 -23.94 -20.57 -18.64
C SER A 312 -25.06 -19.76 -19.30
N GLY A 313 -24.80 -19.08 -20.42
CA GLY A 313 -25.76 -18.28 -21.18
C GLY A 313 -25.81 -16.80 -20.81
N ILE A 314 -24.98 -16.33 -19.88
CA ILE A 314 -24.81 -14.90 -19.59
C ILE A 314 -23.98 -14.28 -20.72
N ASN A 315 -24.49 -13.22 -21.35
CA ASN A 315 -23.80 -12.63 -22.51
C ASN A 315 -23.31 -11.20 -22.28
N THR A 316 -23.49 -10.65 -21.07
CA THR A 316 -23.23 -9.23 -20.76
C THR A 316 -22.57 -9.08 -19.39
N LEU A 317 -21.50 -8.29 -19.33
CA LEU A 317 -20.79 -7.82 -18.14
C LEU A 317 -21.00 -6.30 -17.99
N LEU A 318 -21.23 -5.84 -16.77
CA LEU A 318 -21.26 -4.42 -16.42
C LEU A 318 -20.11 -4.13 -15.46
N SER A 319 -19.20 -3.21 -15.82
CA SER A 319 -18.03 -2.89 -15.00
C SER A 319 -17.44 -1.50 -15.28
N ASN A 320 -16.53 -1.06 -14.42
CA ASN A 320 -15.75 0.16 -14.59
C ASN A 320 -14.76 0.04 -15.77
N PRO A 321 -14.58 1.09 -16.60
CA PRO A 321 -13.70 1.08 -17.78
C PRO A 321 -12.22 0.80 -17.46
N VAL A 322 -11.81 0.90 -16.21
CA VAL A 322 -10.46 0.50 -15.78
C VAL A 322 -10.12 -0.95 -16.15
N VAL A 323 -11.11 -1.85 -16.23
CA VAL A 323 -10.89 -3.26 -16.62
C VAL A 323 -10.82 -3.47 -18.12
N MET A 324 -11.00 -2.42 -18.94
CA MET A 324 -10.99 -2.56 -20.41
C MET A 324 -9.71 -3.19 -20.97
N PRO A 325 -8.48 -2.91 -20.49
CA PRO A 325 -7.28 -3.61 -20.98
C PRO A 325 -7.34 -5.14 -20.80
N LEU A 326 -7.95 -5.60 -19.71
CA LEU A 326 -8.16 -7.04 -19.44
C LEU A 326 -9.21 -7.62 -20.40
N MET A 327 -10.28 -6.87 -20.67
CA MET A 327 -11.32 -7.28 -21.63
C MET A 327 -10.80 -7.29 -23.08
N GLU A 328 -9.97 -6.32 -23.46
CA GLU A 328 -9.31 -6.30 -24.75
C GLU A 328 -8.45 -7.56 -24.98
N GLU A 329 -7.68 -7.98 -23.97
CA GLU A 329 -6.93 -9.24 -24.03
C GLU A 329 -7.89 -10.43 -24.15
N TYR A 330 -8.95 -10.48 -23.35
CA TYR A 330 -9.96 -11.54 -23.38
C TYR A 330 -10.56 -11.74 -24.78
N TRP A 331 -10.92 -10.64 -25.47
CA TRP A 331 -11.48 -10.68 -26.82
C TRP A 331 -10.41 -10.96 -27.90
N LYS A 332 -9.28 -10.25 -27.87
CA LYS A 332 -8.21 -10.39 -28.89
C LYS A 332 -7.59 -11.78 -28.88
N GLU A 333 -7.43 -12.37 -27.70
CA GLU A 333 -6.89 -13.71 -27.54
C GLU A 333 -7.97 -14.80 -27.72
N GLY A 334 -9.22 -14.44 -27.97
CA GLY A 334 -10.28 -15.40 -28.31
C GLY A 334 -10.72 -16.30 -27.15
N TYR A 335 -10.68 -15.80 -25.91
CA TYR A 335 -11.22 -16.52 -24.75
C TYR A 335 -12.75 -16.51 -24.74
N GLY A 336 -13.37 -15.43 -25.21
CA GLY A 336 -14.81 -15.31 -25.32
C GLY A 336 -15.25 -14.00 -25.97
N LYS A 337 -16.55 -13.71 -25.89
CA LYS A 337 -17.20 -12.60 -26.61
C LYS A 337 -18.25 -11.88 -25.77
N ILE A 338 -18.16 -12.00 -24.44
CA ILE A 338 -19.08 -11.33 -23.52
C ILE A 338 -19.15 -9.83 -23.83
N GLN A 339 -20.36 -9.29 -23.89
CA GLN A 339 -20.63 -7.87 -24.12
C GLN A 339 -20.25 -7.05 -22.89
N PHE A 340 -19.89 -5.78 -23.07
CA PHE A 340 -19.42 -4.93 -21.98
C PHE A 340 -20.22 -3.62 -21.90
N ILE A 341 -20.94 -3.45 -20.79
CA ILE A 341 -21.58 -2.19 -20.41
C ILE A 341 -20.59 -1.43 -19.52
N SER A 342 -20.07 -0.30 -20.03
CA SER A 342 -19.13 0.52 -19.27
C SER A 342 -19.85 1.43 -18.27
N ASP A 343 -19.37 1.41 -17.02
CA ASP A 343 -19.70 2.41 -16.02
C ASP A 343 -18.92 3.72 -16.27
N MET A 344 -19.57 4.72 -16.84
CA MET A 344 -18.95 5.97 -17.27
C MET A 344 -18.95 6.99 -16.12
N ALA A 345 -18.15 6.72 -15.09
CA ALA A 345 -17.96 7.61 -13.94
C ALA A 345 -17.20 8.89 -14.33
N GLY A 346 -17.75 10.05 -13.94
CA GLY A 346 -17.22 11.38 -14.24
C GLY A 346 -16.87 12.20 -13.00
N LEU A 347 -16.69 11.54 -11.86
CA LEU A 347 -16.27 12.16 -10.61
C LEU A 347 -14.84 11.74 -10.26
N ASP A 348 -14.12 12.66 -9.67
CA ASP A 348 -12.84 12.45 -9.00
C ASP A 348 -13.09 12.39 -7.49
N TYR A 349 -12.69 11.28 -6.86
CA TYR A 349 -12.81 11.10 -5.43
C TYR A 349 -11.54 11.47 -4.64
N SER A 350 -10.44 11.89 -5.29
CA SER A 350 -9.11 12.11 -4.66
C SER A 350 -8.95 13.34 -3.79
N GLY A 351 -9.99 14.17 -3.71
CA GLY A 351 -10.00 15.36 -2.88
C GLY A 351 -10.29 15.05 -1.41
N PRO A 352 -9.69 15.80 -0.46
CA PRO A 352 -10.05 15.73 0.96
C PRO A 352 -11.48 16.24 1.24
N ASP A 353 -12.07 16.97 0.28
CA ASP A 353 -13.38 17.62 0.39
C ASP A 353 -14.55 16.78 -0.19
N GLY A 354 -14.29 15.52 -0.56
CA GLY A 354 -15.27 14.60 -1.12
C GLY A 354 -15.33 14.56 -2.66
N PRO A 355 -16.36 13.90 -3.23
CA PRO A 355 -16.52 13.75 -4.67
C PRO A 355 -16.63 15.09 -5.39
N ARG A 356 -15.85 15.28 -6.46
CA ARG A 356 -15.90 16.48 -7.32
C ARG A 356 -15.98 16.08 -8.79
N ALA A 357 -16.60 16.91 -9.62
CA ALA A 357 -16.52 16.69 -11.06
C ALA A 357 -15.05 16.72 -11.52
N MET A 358 -14.65 15.73 -12.32
CA MET A 358 -13.37 15.80 -13.02
C MET A 358 -13.41 16.87 -14.12
N ASP A 359 -12.25 17.17 -14.71
CA ASP A 359 -12.22 17.98 -15.92
C ASP A 359 -13.15 17.37 -16.98
N PHE A 360 -14.04 18.19 -17.54
CA PHE A 360 -15.07 17.67 -18.44
C PHE A 360 -14.49 17.12 -19.74
N GLY A 361 -13.38 17.69 -20.23
CA GLY A 361 -12.65 17.14 -21.38
C GLY A 361 -12.11 15.75 -21.07
N ALA A 362 -11.48 15.59 -19.91
CA ALA A 362 -11.01 14.29 -19.43
C ALA A 362 -12.17 13.27 -19.28
N TYR A 363 -13.34 13.71 -18.82
CA TYR A 363 -14.52 12.84 -18.73
C TYR A 363 -15.00 12.37 -20.11
N GLN A 364 -15.08 13.28 -21.08
CA GLN A 364 -15.44 12.94 -22.46
C GLN A 364 -14.42 11.97 -23.08
N ASP A 365 -13.13 12.16 -22.80
CA ASP A 365 -12.07 11.28 -23.30
C ASP A 365 -12.12 9.89 -22.65
N LEU A 366 -12.47 9.79 -21.37
CA LEU A 366 -12.73 8.51 -20.69
C LEU A 366 -13.86 7.73 -21.37
N VAL A 367 -14.96 8.41 -21.72
CA VAL A 367 -16.13 7.82 -22.40
C VAL A 367 -15.75 7.33 -23.79
N LYS A 368 -15.07 8.17 -24.59
CA LYS A 368 -14.59 7.79 -25.93
C LYS A 368 -13.62 6.61 -25.84
N ASN A 369 -12.71 6.62 -24.87
CA ASN A 369 -11.75 5.52 -24.70
C ASN A 369 -12.43 4.18 -24.41
N ALA A 370 -13.51 4.17 -23.63
CA ALA A 370 -14.29 2.97 -23.38
C ALA A 370 -14.95 2.44 -24.66
N ILE A 371 -15.49 3.34 -25.50
CA ILE A 371 -16.09 3.00 -26.80
C ILE A 371 -15.01 2.44 -27.75
N ASP A 372 -13.90 3.15 -27.91
CA ASP A 372 -12.79 2.77 -28.80
C ASP A 372 -12.21 1.39 -28.46
N LYS A 373 -12.25 1.02 -27.18
CA LYS A 373 -11.77 -0.28 -26.68
C LYS A 373 -12.81 -1.40 -26.77
N GLY A 374 -14.02 -1.13 -27.26
CA GLY A 374 -15.02 -2.15 -27.58
C GLY A 374 -16.17 -2.29 -26.57
N ALA A 375 -16.47 -1.27 -25.77
CA ALA A 375 -17.70 -1.27 -24.99
C ALA A 375 -18.92 -1.36 -25.92
N THR A 376 -19.88 -2.22 -25.58
CA THR A 376 -21.11 -2.44 -26.38
C THR A 376 -22.25 -1.53 -25.94
N SER A 377 -22.13 -0.93 -24.75
CA SER A 377 -23.05 0.07 -24.19
C SER A 377 -22.34 0.84 -23.07
N GLY A 378 -22.93 1.93 -22.63
CA GLY A 378 -22.48 2.65 -21.44
C GLY A 378 -23.63 3.15 -20.61
N TYR A 379 -23.39 3.45 -19.34
CA TYR A 379 -24.31 4.24 -18.55
C TYR A 379 -23.54 5.27 -17.73
N ILE A 380 -24.16 6.42 -17.50
CA ILE A 380 -23.60 7.40 -16.56
C ILE A 380 -23.77 6.86 -15.15
N GLN A 381 -22.67 6.77 -14.40
CA GLN A 381 -22.66 6.27 -13.03
C GLN A 381 -23.67 7.02 -12.16
N GLY A 382 -24.30 6.31 -11.21
CA GLY A 382 -25.30 6.90 -10.32
C GLY A 382 -24.84 8.16 -9.59
N GLU A 383 -23.66 8.13 -8.98
CA GLU A 383 -23.16 9.29 -8.23
C GLU A 383 -22.81 10.46 -9.17
N THR A 384 -22.30 10.16 -10.36
CA THR A 384 -22.04 11.17 -11.40
C THR A 384 -23.33 11.84 -11.87
N ALA A 385 -24.38 11.05 -12.09
CA ALA A 385 -25.69 11.56 -12.47
C ALA A 385 -26.31 12.42 -11.36
N ASP A 386 -26.31 11.91 -10.12
CA ASP A 386 -26.81 12.62 -8.95
C ASP A 386 -26.07 13.97 -8.78
N TYR A 387 -24.74 13.97 -8.90
CA TYR A 387 -23.91 15.17 -8.80
C TYR A 387 -24.31 16.25 -9.82
N TYR A 388 -24.38 15.91 -11.11
CA TYR A 388 -24.68 16.91 -12.14
C TYR A 388 -26.13 17.41 -12.07
N ILE A 389 -27.08 16.58 -11.64
CA ILE A 389 -28.46 17.03 -11.40
C ILE A 389 -28.52 17.99 -10.20
N GLU A 390 -27.86 17.67 -9.09
CA GLU A 390 -27.84 18.51 -7.89
C GLU A 390 -27.16 19.86 -8.11
N HIS A 391 -26.14 19.91 -8.96
CA HIS A 391 -25.44 21.13 -9.32
C HIS A 391 -26.11 21.90 -10.46
N ASN A 392 -27.29 21.44 -10.93
CA ASN A 392 -28.06 22.06 -12.01
C ASN A 392 -27.27 22.17 -13.33
N GLU A 393 -26.51 21.12 -13.67
CA GLU A 393 -25.72 20.98 -14.90
C GLU A 393 -26.14 19.74 -15.75
N PRO A 394 -27.45 19.50 -16.00
CA PRO A 394 -27.89 18.32 -16.77
C PRO A 394 -27.37 18.28 -18.22
N GLU A 395 -27.01 19.43 -18.79
CA GLU A 395 -26.44 19.53 -20.14
C GLU A 395 -25.12 18.77 -20.28
N LYS A 396 -24.37 18.57 -19.19
CA LYS A 396 -23.16 17.74 -19.18
C LYS A 396 -23.49 16.27 -19.34
N LEU A 397 -24.58 15.80 -18.72
CA LEU A 397 -25.09 14.43 -18.88
C LEU A 397 -25.51 14.20 -20.34
N VAL A 398 -26.29 15.13 -20.92
CA VAL A 398 -26.71 15.07 -22.33
C VAL A 398 -25.52 14.93 -23.26
N LYS A 399 -24.51 15.79 -23.11
CA LYS A 399 -23.29 15.75 -23.95
C LYS A 399 -22.56 14.42 -23.88
N VAL A 400 -22.52 13.79 -22.71
CA VAL A 400 -21.89 12.47 -22.52
C VAL A 400 -22.72 11.37 -23.17
N MET A 401 -24.04 11.39 -22.95
CA MET A 401 -24.95 10.44 -23.61
C MET A 401 -24.88 10.55 -25.14
N ASP A 402 -24.79 11.76 -25.67
CA ASP A 402 -24.68 12.01 -27.10
C ASP A 402 -23.39 11.44 -27.70
N ILE A 403 -22.27 11.42 -26.96
CA ILE A 403 -21.06 10.73 -27.44
C ILE A 403 -21.35 9.25 -27.69
N VAL A 404 -22.06 8.59 -26.78
CA VAL A 404 -22.39 7.16 -26.88
C VAL A 404 -23.43 6.91 -27.98
N ARG A 405 -24.49 7.73 -28.04
CA ARG A 405 -25.51 7.67 -29.09
C ARG A 405 -24.93 7.88 -30.48
N ASN A 406 -24.03 8.86 -30.64
CA ASN A 406 -23.36 9.15 -31.91
C ASN A 406 -22.43 8.02 -32.35
N ALA A 407 -21.92 7.21 -31.41
CA ALA A 407 -21.22 5.96 -31.71
C ALA A 407 -22.17 4.80 -32.09
N GLY A 408 -23.49 5.02 -32.10
CA GLY A 408 -24.50 4.01 -32.43
C GLY A 408 -24.78 3.01 -31.31
N LEU A 409 -24.33 3.29 -30.09
CA LEU A 409 -24.44 2.40 -28.94
C LEU A 409 -25.60 2.82 -28.02
N PRO A 410 -26.28 1.87 -27.36
CA PRO A 410 -27.29 2.19 -26.36
C PRO A 410 -26.62 2.78 -25.12
N VAL A 411 -27.27 3.77 -24.51
CA VAL A 411 -26.78 4.46 -23.32
C VAL A 411 -27.86 4.55 -22.24
N GLY A 412 -27.45 4.44 -20.97
CA GLY A 412 -28.34 4.58 -19.82
C GLY A 412 -27.84 5.60 -18.79
N ILE A 413 -28.62 5.74 -17.72
CA ILE A 413 -28.28 6.55 -16.54
C ILE A 413 -28.53 5.69 -15.30
N GLY A 414 -27.55 5.64 -14.41
CA GLY A 414 -27.73 5.16 -13.04
C GLY A 414 -28.12 6.32 -12.13
N ALA A 415 -28.70 6.03 -10.96
CA ALA A 415 -28.97 7.02 -9.92
C ALA A 415 -29.09 6.34 -8.57
N HIS A 416 -28.71 7.03 -7.49
CA HIS A 416 -29.04 6.61 -6.12
C HIS A 416 -30.28 7.35 -5.59
N LYS A 417 -30.63 8.48 -6.21
CA LYS A 417 -31.77 9.33 -5.84
C LYS A 417 -32.87 9.22 -6.88
N ILE A 418 -34.12 9.07 -6.42
CA ILE A 418 -35.28 9.00 -7.32
C ILE A 418 -35.52 10.35 -8.01
N GLU A 419 -35.13 11.44 -7.37
CA GLU A 419 -35.20 12.81 -7.88
C GLU A 419 -34.35 12.96 -9.15
N THR A 420 -33.15 12.37 -9.18
CA THR A 420 -32.28 12.32 -10.36
C THR A 420 -32.99 11.66 -11.53
N VAL A 421 -33.59 10.48 -11.30
CA VAL A 421 -34.34 9.76 -12.34
C VAL A 421 -35.52 10.58 -12.86
N LYS A 422 -36.32 11.15 -11.96
CA LYS A 422 -37.46 12.01 -12.33
C LYS A 422 -37.01 13.20 -13.16
N ARG A 423 -35.91 13.86 -12.76
CA ARG A 423 -35.37 15.01 -13.47
C ARG A 423 -34.88 14.63 -14.87
N CYS A 424 -34.21 13.49 -15.01
CA CYS A 424 -33.81 12.98 -16.32
C CYS A 424 -35.01 12.73 -17.25
N VAL A 425 -36.11 12.18 -16.72
CA VAL A 425 -37.35 11.97 -17.49
C VAL A 425 -38.03 13.30 -17.87
N GLU A 426 -38.07 14.27 -16.96
CA GLU A 426 -38.60 15.62 -17.26
C GLU A 426 -37.82 16.33 -18.38
N LEU A 427 -36.53 16.03 -18.48
CA LEU A 427 -35.63 16.57 -19.51
C LEU A 427 -35.66 15.75 -20.81
N GLY A 428 -36.39 14.63 -20.86
CA GLY A 428 -36.50 13.77 -22.02
C GLY A 428 -35.22 12.99 -22.35
N LEU A 429 -34.40 12.66 -21.33
CA LEU A 429 -33.12 11.97 -21.54
C LEU A 429 -33.26 10.50 -21.92
N GLU A 430 -34.46 9.93 -21.86
CA GLU A 430 -34.78 8.55 -22.22
C GLU A 430 -34.77 8.25 -23.73
N HIS A 431 -34.70 9.29 -24.58
CA HIS A 431 -34.78 9.18 -26.04
C HIS A 431 -33.47 9.47 -26.74
#